data_AF-A0A0B1SEG3-F1
#
_entry.id   AF-A0A0B1SEG3-F1
#
_cell.length_a   1.000
_cell.length_b   1.000
_cell.length_c   1.000
_cell.angle_alpha   90.00
_cell.angle_beta   90.00
_cell.angle_gamma   90.00
#
_symmetry.space_group_name_H-M   'P 1'
#
loop_
_entity.id
_entity.type
_entity.pdbx_description
1 polymer ?
#
loop_
_entity_poly.entity_id
_entity_poly.type
_entity_poly.pdbx_seq_one_letter_code
_entity_poly.pdbx_strand_id
1 'polypeptide(L)'
;MADNFEKFWLFLAVDKETDEALGSVSLSYELSVSGEEDENVYSVGFYFVRPDWRGIGLGHALFEKAMEIGRHANMVLHGGKY
;
A
#
# COMPACT_ATOMS: atom_id res chain seq x y z
N MET A 1 12.93 -3.17 21.70
CA MET A 1 12.38 -2.45 20.55
C MET A 1 10.89 -2.58 20.66
N ALA A 2 10.16 -1.48 20.77
CA ALA A 2 8.70 -1.55 20.76
C ALA A 2 8.27 -2.02 19.38
N ASP A 3 7.26 -2.89 19.33
CA ASP A 3 6.60 -3.27 18.09
C ASP A 3 5.89 -2.03 17.54
N ASN A 4 6.57 -1.25 16.69
CA ASN A 4 6.05 -0.03 16.07
C ASN A 4 4.99 -0.32 14.97
N PHE A 5 4.43 -1.53 14.96
CA PHE A 5 3.52 -2.00 13.92
C PHE A 5 2.09 -2.02 14.46
N GLU A 6 1.31 -0.99 14.14
CA GLU A 6 -0.05 -0.89 14.66
C GLU A 6 -1.08 -1.44 13.67
N LYS A 7 -0.95 -1.15 12.36
CA LYS A 7 -1.96 -1.50 11.35
C LYS A 7 -1.34 -1.77 9.98
N PHE A 8 -1.89 -2.76 9.27
CA PHE A 8 -1.46 -3.14 7.93
C PHE A 8 -2.62 -3.60 7.06
N TRP A 9 -2.60 -3.19 5.80
CA TRP A 9 -3.53 -3.59 4.76
C TRP A 9 -2.76 -4.13 3.57
N LEU A 10 -3.26 -5.22 2.99
CA LEU A 10 -2.81 -5.75 1.71
C LEU A 10 -4.03 -5.89 0.80
N PHE A 11 -4.02 -5.17 -0.30
CA PHE A 11 -5.01 -5.29 -1.36
C PHE A 11 -4.42 -6.13 -2.50
N LEU A 12 -5.19 -7.11 -2.95
CA LEU A 12 -4.84 -7.97 -4.08
C LEU A 12 -5.93 -7.86 -5.15
N ALA A 13 -5.52 -7.74 -6.40
CA ALA A 13 -6.38 -8.01 -7.54
C ALA A 13 -6.23 -9.48 -7.90
N VAL A 14 -7.33 -10.23 -7.87
CA VAL A 14 -7.35 -11.68 -8.13
C VAL A 14 -8.19 -11.93 -9.38
N ASP A 15 -7.64 -12.71 -10.32
CA ASP A 15 -8.41 -13.24 -11.43
C ASP A 15 -9.40 -14.30 -10.92
N LYS A 16 -10.68 -14.15 -11.23
CA LYS A 16 -11.74 -15.05 -10.74
C LYS A 16 -11.75 -16.41 -11.43
N GLU A 17 -11.12 -16.52 -12.59
CA GLU A 17 -11.08 -17.79 -13.34
C GLU A 17 -9.90 -18.66 -12.93
N THR A 18 -8.77 -18.03 -12.60
CA THR A 18 -7.49 -18.72 -12.33
C THR A 18 -7.05 -18.65 -10.86
N ASP A 19 -7.70 -17.83 -10.04
CA ASP A 19 -7.30 -17.49 -8.66
C ASP A 19 -5.88 -16.87 -8.55
N GLU A 20 -5.31 -16.40 -9.67
CA GLU A 20 -3.99 -15.77 -9.68
C GLU A 20 -4.03 -14.31 -9.22
N ALA A 21 -3.02 -13.90 -8.46
CA ALA A 21 -2.82 -12.49 -8.11
C ALA A 21 -2.22 -11.71 -9.29
N LEU A 22 -2.94 -10.69 -9.75
CA LEU A 22 -2.61 -9.86 -10.91
C LEU A 22 -1.95 -8.53 -10.52
N GLY A 23 -2.12 -8.11 -9.28
CA GLY A 23 -1.54 -6.88 -8.75
C GLY A 23 -1.76 -6.74 -7.25
N SER A 24 -0.98 -5.87 -6.64
CA SER A 24 -1.01 -5.62 -5.22
C SER A 24 -0.72 -4.17 -4.87
N VAL A 25 -1.19 -3.75 -3.70
CA VAL A 25 -0.67 -2.61 -2.96
C VAL A 25 -0.81 -2.88 -1.46
N SER A 26 0.17 -2.49 -0.67
CA SER A 26 0.07 -2.51 0.78
C SER A 26 0.06 -1.09 1.36
N LEU A 27 -0.47 -1.01 2.56
CA LEU A 27 -0.42 0.18 3.40
C LEU A 27 -0.03 -0.25 4.82
N SER A 28 1.01 0.34 5.41
CA SER A 28 1.36 0.19 6.82
C SER A 28 1.21 1.53 7.54
N TYR A 29 0.74 1.51 8.78
CA TYR A 29 0.81 2.66 9.68
C TYR A 29 2.04 2.52 10.56
N GLU A 30 2.93 3.51 10.48
CA GLU A 30 4.20 3.53 11.18
C GLU A 30 4.21 4.68 12.20
N LEU A 31 4.47 4.31 13.45
CA LEU A 31 4.57 5.27 14.54
C LEU A 31 5.92 5.99 14.50
N SER A 32 5.92 7.29 14.77
CA SER A 32 7.16 8.05 14.91
C SER A 32 8.00 7.53 16.06
N VAL A 33 9.32 7.54 15.86
CA VAL A 33 10.30 7.22 16.91
C VAL A 33 10.30 8.27 18.02
N SER A 34 9.93 9.52 17.70
CA SER A 34 9.80 10.59 18.70
C SER A 34 8.57 10.41 19.61
N GLY A 35 7.56 9.66 19.14
CA GLY A 35 6.25 9.54 19.78
C GLY A 35 5.29 10.69 19.44
N GLU A 36 5.72 11.69 18.66
CA GLU A 36 4.85 12.79 18.22
C GLU A 36 3.87 12.31 17.15
N GLU A 37 2.57 12.56 17.34
CA GLU A 37 1.51 11.97 16.51
C GLU A 37 1.48 12.51 15.07
N ASP A 38 1.87 13.77 14.89
CA ASP A 38 1.93 14.44 13.58
C ASP A 38 3.08 13.94 12.69
N GLU A 39 4.03 13.23 13.29
CA GLU A 39 5.12 12.55 12.59
C GLU A 39 4.79 11.11 12.19
N ASN A 40 3.66 10.56 12.63
CA ASN A 40 3.20 9.25 12.20
C ASN A 40 2.92 9.24 10.69
N VAL A 41 3.20 8.12 10.03
CA VAL A 41 3.11 8.04 8.57
C VAL A 41 2.43 6.76 8.11
N TYR A 42 1.64 6.89 7.05
CA TYR A 42 1.23 5.74 6.26
C TYR A 42 2.24 5.46 5.15
N SER A 43 2.83 4.29 5.18
CA SER A 43 3.79 3.82 4.20
C SER A 43 3.11 2.94 3.17
N VAL A 44 3.13 3.38 1.91
CA VAL A 44 2.64 2.63 0.75
C VAL A 44 3.76 1.74 0.23
N GLY A 45 3.45 0.45 0.06
CA GLY A 45 4.42 -0.57 -0.36
C GLY A 45 3.79 -1.61 -1.28
N PHE A 46 4.60 -2.60 -1.67
CA PHE A 46 4.20 -3.73 -2.52
C PHE A 46 3.32 -3.34 -3.73
N TYR A 47 3.57 -2.16 -4.30
CA TYR A 47 2.81 -1.66 -5.44
C TYR A 47 3.29 -2.36 -6.72
N PHE A 48 2.46 -3.26 -7.23
CA PHE A 48 2.80 -4.08 -8.39
C PHE A 48 1.56 -4.37 -9.24
N VAL A 49 1.77 -4.39 -10.56
CA VAL A 49 0.81 -4.89 -11.53
C VAL A 49 1.57 -5.79 -12.49
N ARG A 50 1.06 -7.01 -12.71
CA ARG A 50 1.61 -7.98 -13.65
C ARG A 50 1.70 -7.35 -15.04
N PRO A 51 2.82 -7.48 -15.78
CA PRO A 51 3.06 -6.73 -17.01
C PRO A 51 1.95 -6.82 -18.07
N ASP A 52 1.34 -7.99 -18.22
CA ASP A 52 0.23 -8.29 -19.13
C ASP A 52 -1.11 -7.66 -18.72
N TRP A 53 -1.23 -7.18 -17.47
CA TRP A 53 -2.41 -6.50 -16.92
C TRP A 53 -2.19 -4.99 -16.72
N ARG A 54 -1.12 -4.43 -17.30
CA ARG A 54 -0.86 -2.98 -17.27
C ARG A 54 -1.65 -2.24 -18.34
N GLY A 55 -1.81 -0.93 -18.17
CA GLY A 55 -2.47 -0.06 -19.14
C GLY A 55 -4.00 -0.07 -19.11
N ILE A 56 -4.62 -0.93 -18.28
CA ILE A 56 -6.08 -1.06 -18.18
C ILE A 56 -6.67 -0.41 -16.91
N GLY A 57 -5.84 0.25 -16.09
CA GLY A 57 -6.28 0.92 -14.86
C GLY A 57 -6.25 0.06 -13.58
N LEU A 58 -5.81 -1.19 -13.63
CA LEU A 58 -5.80 -2.08 -12.44
C LEU A 58 -5.00 -1.51 -11.26
N GLY A 59 -3.81 -0.97 -11.54
CA GLY A 59 -2.98 -0.34 -10.51
C GLY A 59 -3.60 0.92 -9.91
N HIS A 60 -4.40 1.67 -10.67
CA HIS A 60 -5.11 2.84 -10.18
C HIS A 60 -6.22 2.42 -9.21
N ALA A 61 -7.04 1.43 -9.60
CA ALA A 61 -8.11 0.90 -8.74
C ALA A 61 -7.57 0.31 -7.42
N LEU A 62 -6.40 -0.32 -7.43
CA LEU A 62 -5.72 -0.77 -6.21
C LEU A 62 -5.26 0.42 -5.36
N PHE A 63 -4.61 1.41 -5.98
CA PHE A 63 -4.08 2.58 -5.28
C PHE A 63 -5.19 3.42 -4.62
N GLU A 64 -6.35 3.57 -5.28
CA GLU A 64 -7.51 4.26 -4.70
C GLU A 64 -7.95 3.64 -3.36
N LYS A 65 -7.91 2.31 -3.23
CA LYS A 65 -8.23 1.63 -1.95
C LYS A 65 -7.26 2.00 -0.83
N ALA A 66 -5.99 2.14 -1.14
CA ALA A 66 -5.00 2.61 -0.17
C ALA A 66 -5.25 4.09 0.19
N MET A 67 -5.58 4.93 -0.79
CA MET A 67 -5.88 6.35 -0.57
C MET A 67 -7.15 6.56 0.25
N GLU A 68 -8.19 5.74 0.08
CA GLU A 68 -9.41 5.81 0.89
C GLU A 68 -9.13 5.73 2.40
N ILE A 69 -8.08 5.01 2.78
CA ILE A 69 -7.63 4.88 4.17
C ILE A 69 -6.76 6.08 4.58
N GLY A 70 -5.78 6.44 3.76
CA GLY A 70 -4.73 7.41 4.15
C GLY A 70 -4.94 8.86 3.75
N ARG A 71 -5.95 9.20 2.93
CA ARG A 71 -6.08 10.51 2.22
C ARG A 71 -6.07 11.79 3.08
N HIS A 72 -6.17 11.68 4.40
CA HIS A 72 -6.14 12.82 5.32
C HIS A 72 -4.98 12.73 6.32
N ALA A 73 -4.03 11.83 6.09
CA ALA A 73 -2.87 11.60 6.91
C ALA A 73 -1.57 11.85 6.12
N ASN A 74 -0.45 11.94 6.83
CA ASN A 74 0.87 11.97 6.21
C ASN A 74 1.15 10.61 5.54
N MET A 75 1.57 10.62 4.27
CA MET A 75 1.78 9.41 3.49
C MET A 75 3.12 9.45 2.75
N VAL A 76 3.79 8.30 2.67
CA VAL A 76 5.01 8.11 1.89
C VAL A 76 4.89 6.89 1.00
N LEU A 77 5.44 6.98 -0.21
CA LEU A 77 5.65 5.84 -1.09
C LEU A 77 7.15 5.54 -1.13
N HIS A 78 7.57 4.40 -0.59
CA HIS A 78 8.96 3.99 -0.72
C HIS A 78 9.24 3.53 -2.15
N GLY A 79 10.09 4.27 -2.85
CA GLY A 79 10.67 3.81 -4.11
C GLY A 79 11.73 2.75 -3.85
N GLY A 80 11.55 1.55 -4.42
CA GLY A 80 12.65 0.59 -4.53
C GLY A 80 13.62 1.04 -5.61
N LYS A 81 14.94 0.97 -5.35
CA LYS A 81 15.92 0.97 -6.44
C LYS A 81 15.76 -0.35 -7.19
N TYR A 82 15.16 -0.31 -8.37
CA TYR A 82 15.24 -1.40 -9.34
C TYR A 82 16.57 -1.32 -10.07
#